data_AF-A0A7S1SJC8-F1
#
_entry.id   AF-A0A7S1SJC8-F1
#
_cell.length_a   1.000
_cell.length_b   1.000
_cell.length_c   1.000
_cell.angle_alpha   90.00
_cell.angle_beta   90.00
_cell.angle_gamma   90.00
#
_symmetry.space_group_name_H-M   'P 1'
#
loop_
_entity.id
_entity.type
_entity.pdbx_description
1 polymer ?
#
loop_
_entity_poly.entity_id
_entity_poly.type
_entity_poly.pdbx_seq_one_letter_code
_entity_poly.pdbx_strand_id
1 'polypeptide(L)'
;LLSKRQQQNCRSHAPPADQSSIYEAPQVASPLCRGHPCTCTMLTHAVVSSVGKPAGLCCASRQRPRQRKAGRARSAVLAEASNNSNKRNVKKQAAISSSDLEGDFEGAEECKTFVDREGNVAPVMCGDYGFRSGTGRIYEDTDGTIPDNIWSLATENFKKEWQALKGSLRVKDDVPAVTELRQKLDDLTLSNEECWKLEHARDEERGKEYAPALIKGPFYALCLMTDYLFTGRPIQRFWFLEEVARMPYMSYISMMHLYESLGWFRASMPVRKVHFAEEWNEMHHLMIMESLGGDQSWGDRFLAQHAAVFYFWLLCVFFAVSPKNAYKFSVLVEGHAIDTYDQFSRENKEKLEALPPPHVAVSYYLGKDVYMLNAFTTDANVERRPKCATLYDVFRNIRDDEVEHELTMESCQVNELPKMLKAKDDRLMDSLSE
;
A
#
# COMPACT_ATOMS: atom_id res chain seq x y z
N LEU A 1 40.12 38.39 39.88
CA LEU A 1 41.13 38.27 38.80
C LEU A 1 40.37 38.38 37.46
N LEU A 2 39.86 39.58 37.13
CA LEU A 2 40.28 40.48 36.03
C LEU A 2 40.15 39.82 34.63
N SER A 3 39.08 40.00 33.83
CA SER A 3 38.52 41.17 33.08
C SER A 3 39.22 41.54 31.76
N LYS A 4 38.39 41.87 30.74
CA LYS A 4 38.59 42.68 29.51
C LYS A 4 38.83 41.89 28.20
N ARG A 5 37.92 41.97 27.19
CA ARG A 5 37.69 43.02 26.16
C ARG A 5 38.85 43.12 25.14
N GLN A 6 38.61 42.78 23.86
CA GLN A 6 38.59 43.72 22.72
C GLN A 6 38.66 43.00 21.34
N GLN A 7 37.71 43.38 20.47
CA GLN A 7 37.86 43.36 19.02
C GLN A 7 38.95 44.35 18.59
N GLN A 8 39.75 44.00 17.57
CA GLN A 8 40.11 44.81 16.39
C GLN A 8 41.35 44.21 15.70
N ASN A 9 41.22 43.92 14.40
CA ASN A 9 42.14 44.47 13.40
C ASN A 9 41.61 44.22 11.98
N CYS A 10 41.09 45.28 11.37
CA CYS A 10 41.05 45.50 9.92
C CYS A 10 42.18 46.48 9.58
N ARG A 11 42.95 46.20 8.51
CA ARG A 11 43.70 47.14 7.65
C ARG A 11 44.18 46.33 6.43
N SER A 12 43.54 46.46 5.26
CA SER A 12 43.69 47.49 4.21
C SER A 12 44.94 47.32 3.34
N HIS A 13 44.79 46.85 2.09
CA HIS A 13 44.96 47.66 0.87
C HIS A 13 44.77 46.84 -0.42
N ALA A 14 44.27 47.53 -1.45
CA ALA A 14 43.77 47.08 -2.74
C ALA A 14 44.89 46.98 -3.81
N PRO A 15 44.59 46.57 -5.07
CA PRO A 15 45.47 45.81 -5.98
C PRO A 15 46.21 46.68 -7.03
N PRO A 16 46.86 46.03 -8.02
CA PRO A 16 46.66 46.47 -9.39
C PRO A 16 46.28 45.34 -10.36
N ALA A 17 45.55 45.73 -11.40
CA ALA A 17 45.25 44.99 -12.62
C ALA A 17 46.48 44.89 -13.54
N ASP A 18 46.58 43.85 -14.39
CA ASP A 18 46.47 43.97 -15.86
C ASP A 18 46.64 42.62 -16.62
N GLN A 19 46.01 42.56 -17.81
CA GLN A 19 46.36 41.83 -19.05
C GLN A 19 46.16 40.29 -19.26
N SER A 20 45.05 39.99 -19.95
CA SER A 20 44.90 39.28 -21.26
C SER A 20 45.68 37.98 -21.63
N SER A 21 44.94 36.90 -21.91
CA SER A 21 44.98 36.05 -23.14
C SER A 21 43.89 34.95 -23.03
N ILE A 22 42.84 34.89 -23.87
CA ILE A 22 42.68 34.24 -25.19
C ILE A 22 43.16 32.77 -25.23
N TYR A 23 42.22 31.85 -25.52
CA TYR A 23 42.26 30.58 -26.30
C TYR A 23 41.17 29.63 -25.76
N GLU A 24 39.97 29.63 -26.35
CA GLU A 24 39.46 28.73 -27.41
C GLU A 24 39.05 27.32 -26.93
N ALA A 25 37.76 27.03 -27.14
CA ALA A 25 37.14 25.71 -27.04
C ALA A 25 37.37 24.90 -28.32
N PRO A 26 37.22 23.56 -28.29
CA PRO A 26 36.88 22.80 -29.49
C PRO A 26 35.42 22.33 -29.44
N GLN A 27 34.66 22.79 -30.43
CA GLN A 27 33.45 22.12 -30.91
C GLN A 27 33.86 20.91 -31.75
N VAL A 28 33.19 19.77 -31.55
CA VAL A 28 33.03 18.75 -32.60
C VAL A 28 31.53 18.50 -32.75
N ALA A 29 31.01 18.87 -33.91
CA ALA A 29 29.65 18.62 -34.35
C ALA A 29 29.58 17.37 -35.23
N SER A 30 28.45 16.66 -35.19
CA SER A 30 27.76 16.16 -36.40
C SER A 30 26.28 15.85 -36.11
N PRO A 31 25.40 15.91 -37.13
CA PRO A 31 23.99 16.33 -36.99
C PRO A 31 22.96 15.24 -37.39
N LEU A 32 21.66 15.57 -37.23
CA LEU A 32 20.40 15.01 -37.83
C LEU A 32 19.38 14.80 -36.67
N CYS A 33 18.18 15.38 -36.61
CA CYS A 33 17.18 15.71 -37.63
C CYS A 33 16.34 16.95 -37.24
N ARG A 34 15.80 17.61 -38.27
CA ARG A 34 14.92 18.79 -38.26
C ARG A 34 13.46 18.44 -37.92
N GLY A 35 12.71 19.39 -37.33
CA GLY A 35 11.24 19.41 -37.45
C GLY A 35 10.43 20.17 -36.37
N HIS A 36 10.54 21.52 -36.33
CA HIS A 36 9.58 22.60 -35.96
C HIS A 36 8.16 22.31 -35.36
N PRO A 37 7.48 23.29 -34.69
CA PRO A 37 7.84 24.03 -33.47
C PRO A 37 6.62 24.19 -32.49
N CYS A 38 6.81 24.04 -31.17
CA CYS A 38 5.80 24.44 -30.18
C CYS A 38 5.94 25.93 -29.86
N THR A 39 5.06 26.77 -30.40
CA THR A 39 4.90 28.17 -29.97
C THR A 39 4.10 28.25 -28.68
N CYS A 40 4.83 28.54 -27.61
CA CYS A 40 4.32 28.99 -26.31
C CYS A 40 3.73 30.40 -26.49
N THR A 41 2.45 30.60 -26.15
CA THR A 41 1.84 31.95 -26.15
C THR A 41 1.41 32.30 -24.74
N MET A 42 2.08 33.30 -24.17
CA MET A 42 1.72 33.91 -22.90
C MET A 42 0.38 34.65 -23.00
N LEU A 43 -0.43 34.50 -21.95
CA LEU A 43 -1.61 35.30 -21.68
C LEU A 43 -1.20 36.71 -21.24
N THR A 44 -1.62 37.73 -21.99
CA THR A 44 -1.73 39.10 -21.49
C THR A 44 -3.15 39.62 -21.72
N HIS A 45 -3.73 40.14 -20.63
CA HIS A 45 -5.03 40.79 -20.58
C HIS A 45 -5.02 42.11 -21.37
N ALA A 46 -6.05 42.32 -22.20
CA ALA A 46 -6.51 43.66 -22.56
C ALA A 46 -8.03 43.64 -22.81
N VAL A 47 -8.73 44.44 -22.01
CA VAL A 47 -10.14 44.81 -22.12
C VAL A 47 -10.27 45.91 -23.19
N VAL A 48 -11.31 45.87 -24.03
CA VAL A 48 -12.21 47.01 -24.35
C VAL A 48 -13.26 46.62 -25.43
N SER A 49 -14.48 47.03 -25.12
CA SER A 49 -15.77 47.03 -25.83
C SER A 49 -15.77 47.41 -27.32
N SER A 50 -16.65 46.80 -28.13
CA SER A 50 -17.66 47.55 -28.90
C SER A 50 -18.73 46.66 -29.56
N VAL A 51 -19.89 47.28 -29.73
CA VAL A 51 -21.22 46.77 -30.08
C VAL A 51 -21.39 46.59 -31.60
N GLY A 52 -22.16 45.58 -32.04
CA GLY A 52 -22.68 45.52 -33.41
C GLY A 52 -23.41 44.21 -33.79
N LYS A 53 -24.74 44.27 -33.88
CA LYS A 53 -25.67 43.34 -34.58
C LYS A 53 -26.54 44.21 -35.51
N PRO A 54 -27.39 43.67 -36.42
CA PRO A 54 -27.45 42.35 -37.10
C PRO A 54 -27.84 42.44 -38.61
N ALA A 55 -27.77 41.33 -39.36
CA ALA A 55 -28.59 40.94 -40.54
C ALA A 55 -27.85 39.78 -41.25
N GLY A 56 -28.43 38.77 -41.90
CA GLY A 56 -29.79 38.37 -42.22
C GLY A 56 -29.70 37.15 -43.16
N LEU A 57 -30.69 36.24 -43.04
CA LEU A 57 -31.17 35.21 -43.98
C LEU A 57 -30.18 34.43 -44.88
N CYS A 58 -30.22 33.09 -44.80
CA CYS A 58 -30.84 32.29 -45.87
C CYS A 58 -31.13 30.84 -45.45
N CYS A 59 -32.36 30.39 -45.70
CA CYS A 59 -32.84 29.02 -45.58
C CYS A 59 -32.37 28.15 -46.75
N ALA A 60 -32.02 26.88 -46.48
CA ALA A 60 -32.14 25.81 -47.47
C ALA A 60 -32.47 24.49 -46.77
N SER A 61 -33.75 24.13 -46.88
CA SER A 61 -34.34 22.85 -46.52
C SER A 61 -33.74 21.70 -47.35
N ARG A 62 -33.34 20.60 -46.69
CA ARG A 62 -33.16 19.32 -47.38
C ARG A 62 -33.84 18.21 -46.57
N GLN A 63 -35.00 17.80 -47.07
CA GLN A 63 -35.80 16.68 -46.60
C GLN A 63 -34.96 15.38 -46.65
N ARG A 64 -35.05 14.57 -45.59
CA ARG A 64 -34.61 13.15 -45.59
C ARG A 64 -35.83 12.24 -45.37
N PRO A 65 -35.87 11.08 -46.03
CA PRO A 65 -37.06 10.24 -46.10
C PRO A 65 -37.25 9.38 -44.84
N ARG A 66 -38.51 9.02 -44.59
CA ARG A 66 -38.96 8.04 -43.60
C ARG A 66 -38.16 6.74 -43.68
N GLN A 67 -37.43 6.38 -42.62
CA GLN A 67 -36.94 5.02 -42.42
C GLN A 67 -37.86 4.25 -41.47
N ARG A 68 -38.24 3.07 -41.94
CA ARG A 68 -39.01 2.03 -41.25
C ARG A 68 -38.23 1.47 -40.06
N LYS A 69 -38.98 1.05 -39.03
CA LYS A 69 -38.50 0.31 -37.84
C LYS A 69 -37.66 -0.90 -38.24
N ALA A 70 -36.39 -0.91 -37.84
CA ALA A 70 -35.53 -2.09 -37.80
C ALA A 70 -34.70 -2.06 -36.50
N GLY A 71 -35.39 -2.04 -35.36
CA GLY A 71 -34.78 -2.21 -34.04
C GLY A 71 -34.92 -3.66 -33.59
N ARG A 72 -33.87 -4.48 -33.80
CA ARG A 72 -33.52 -5.63 -32.93
C ARG A 72 -32.26 -6.40 -33.33
N ALA A 73 -31.73 -6.25 -34.55
CA ALA A 73 -30.63 -7.10 -35.03
C ALA A 73 -29.21 -6.50 -34.83
N ARG A 74 -29.05 -5.19 -34.63
CA ARG A 74 -27.71 -4.55 -34.51
C ARG A 74 -27.06 -4.66 -33.14
N SER A 75 -27.83 -4.82 -32.06
CA SER A 75 -27.27 -4.98 -30.71
C SER A 75 -26.70 -6.38 -30.46
N ALA A 76 -27.20 -7.42 -31.13
CA ALA A 76 -26.69 -8.78 -30.98
C ALA A 76 -25.30 -8.94 -31.64
N VAL A 77 -25.10 -8.35 -32.81
CA VAL A 77 -23.83 -8.46 -33.56
C VAL A 77 -22.70 -7.65 -32.91
N LEU A 78 -23.00 -6.51 -32.28
CA LEU A 78 -22.02 -5.74 -31.49
C LEU A 78 -21.68 -6.44 -30.16
N ALA A 79 -22.65 -7.11 -29.52
CA ALA A 79 -22.41 -7.90 -28.32
C ALA A 79 -21.54 -9.14 -28.62
N GLU A 80 -21.77 -9.84 -29.75
CA GLU A 80 -20.93 -10.97 -30.18
C GLU A 80 -19.52 -10.54 -30.59
N ALA A 81 -19.36 -9.41 -31.27
CA ALA A 81 -18.04 -8.88 -31.63
C ALA A 81 -17.23 -8.49 -30.37
N SER A 82 -17.87 -7.86 -29.38
CA SER A 82 -17.25 -7.53 -28.09
C SER A 82 -16.86 -8.78 -27.28
N ASN A 83 -17.67 -9.84 -27.36
CA ASN A 83 -17.40 -11.12 -26.68
C ASN A 83 -16.23 -11.88 -27.33
N ASN A 84 -16.08 -11.78 -28.66
CA ASN A 84 -14.98 -12.41 -29.39
C ASN A 84 -13.65 -11.67 -29.26
N SER A 85 -13.67 -10.34 -29.13
CA SER A 85 -12.47 -9.56 -28.75
C SER A 85 -12.03 -9.86 -27.33
N ASN A 86 -12.96 -10.03 -26.38
CA ASN A 86 -12.66 -10.47 -25.01
C ASN A 86 -12.02 -11.87 -25.00
N LYS A 87 -12.59 -12.84 -25.73
CA LYS A 87 -12.02 -14.21 -25.80
C LYS A 87 -10.64 -14.28 -26.46
N ARG A 88 -10.34 -13.39 -27.42
CA ARG A 88 -8.99 -13.31 -28.03
C ARG A 88 -7.97 -12.61 -27.13
N ASN A 89 -8.38 -11.64 -26.33
CA ASN A 89 -7.51 -10.99 -25.34
C ASN A 89 -7.21 -11.92 -24.16
N VAL A 90 -8.19 -12.69 -23.66
CA VAL A 90 -7.99 -13.70 -22.61
C VAL A 90 -7.00 -14.79 -23.04
N LYS A 91 -7.06 -15.25 -24.30
CA LYS A 91 -6.09 -16.21 -24.84
C LYS A 91 -4.68 -15.62 -25.04
N LYS A 92 -4.54 -14.31 -25.19
CA LYS A 92 -3.25 -13.63 -25.25
C LYS A 92 -2.69 -13.35 -23.85
N GLN A 93 -3.54 -13.03 -22.88
CA GLN A 93 -3.17 -12.84 -21.46
C GLN A 93 -2.68 -14.14 -20.81
N ALA A 94 -3.32 -15.28 -21.10
CA ALA A 94 -2.86 -16.59 -20.63
C ALA A 94 -1.48 -17.00 -21.17
N ALA A 95 -1.00 -16.38 -22.25
CA ALA A 95 0.32 -16.63 -22.83
C ALA A 95 1.39 -15.63 -22.36
N ILE A 96 1.01 -14.54 -21.68
CA ILE A 96 1.93 -13.52 -21.17
C ILE A 96 2.24 -13.75 -19.67
N SER A 97 1.30 -14.32 -18.91
CA SER A 97 1.51 -14.66 -17.49
C SER A 97 2.57 -15.76 -17.26
N SER A 98 2.88 -16.58 -18.25
CA SER A 98 3.87 -17.66 -18.12
C SER A 98 5.31 -17.25 -18.42
N SER A 99 5.55 -16.05 -18.99
CA SER A 99 6.89 -15.65 -19.45
C SER A 99 7.70 -14.80 -18.48
N ASP A 100 7.10 -14.30 -17.39
CA ASP A 100 7.78 -13.37 -16.47
C ASP A 100 8.29 -14.03 -15.17
N LEU A 101 7.97 -15.30 -14.96
CA LEU A 101 8.37 -16.15 -13.84
C LEU A 101 9.42 -17.20 -14.28
N GLU A 102 10.51 -16.78 -14.93
CA GLU A 102 11.68 -17.65 -15.10
C GLU A 102 12.51 -17.62 -13.80
N GLY A 103 12.06 -18.42 -12.84
CA GLY A 103 12.85 -18.89 -11.71
C GLY A 103 12.55 -20.37 -11.53
N ASP A 104 13.55 -21.22 -11.76
CA ASP A 104 13.42 -22.68 -11.76
C ASP A 104 12.83 -23.22 -10.44
N PHE A 105 11.52 -23.43 -10.44
CA PHE A 105 10.82 -24.19 -9.40
C PHE A 105 10.94 -25.68 -9.74
N GLU A 106 12.07 -26.30 -9.38
CA GLU A 106 12.21 -27.76 -9.40
C GLU A 106 11.31 -28.36 -8.30
N GLY A 107 10.07 -28.71 -8.66
CA GLY A 107 9.15 -29.44 -7.76
C GLY A 107 7.66 -29.15 -7.88
N ALA A 108 7.19 -28.34 -8.83
CA ALA A 108 5.76 -28.07 -8.98
C ALA A 108 5.02 -29.27 -9.60
N GLU A 109 4.39 -30.11 -8.76
CA GLU A 109 3.31 -31.00 -9.22
C GLU A 109 2.26 -30.19 -9.98
N GLU A 110 1.72 -30.72 -11.08
CA GLU A 110 0.73 -30.05 -11.94
C GLU A 110 -0.43 -29.45 -11.11
N CYS A 111 -0.43 -28.13 -10.91
CA CYS A 111 -1.47 -27.46 -10.13
C CYS A 111 -2.82 -27.53 -10.90
N LYS A 112 -3.92 -27.93 -10.23
CA LYS A 112 -5.25 -28.16 -10.84
C LYS A 112 -5.90 -26.83 -11.30
N THR A 113 -6.93 -26.84 -12.14
CA THR A 113 -7.64 -25.59 -12.57
C THR A 113 -8.95 -25.39 -11.79
N PHE A 114 -9.27 -24.15 -11.40
CA PHE A 114 -10.50 -23.79 -10.66
C PHE A 114 -11.47 -22.98 -11.54
N VAL A 115 -12.77 -23.10 -11.27
CA VAL A 115 -13.84 -22.28 -11.88
C VAL A 115 -14.45 -21.39 -10.79
N ASP A 116 -14.36 -20.07 -10.95
CA ASP A 116 -14.89 -19.11 -9.99
C ASP A 116 -16.42 -19.07 -9.90
N ARG A 117 -16.94 -18.27 -8.97
CA ARG A 117 -18.36 -18.13 -8.68
C ARG A 117 -19.15 -17.52 -9.84
N GLU A 118 -18.44 -16.86 -10.76
CA GLU A 118 -18.92 -16.23 -11.98
C GLU A 118 -18.72 -17.11 -13.23
N GLY A 119 -18.08 -18.27 -13.10
CA GLY A 119 -17.85 -19.25 -14.16
C GLY A 119 -16.51 -19.12 -14.91
N ASN A 120 -15.57 -18.30 -14.46
CA ASN A 120 -14.26 -18.13 -15.09
C ASN A 120 -13.24 -19.17 -14.59
N VAL A 121 -12.51 -19.78 -15.52
CA VAL A 121 -11.46 -20.75 -15.20
C VAL A 121 -10.17 -20.01 -14.89
N ALA A 122 -9.64 -20.12 -13.67
CA ALA A 122 -8.33 -19.62 -13.28
C ALA A 122 -7.38 -20.78 -12.95
N PRO A 123 -6.11 -20.75 -13.38
CA PRO A 123 -5.12 -21.72 -12.93
C PRO A 123 -4.95 -21.61 -11.41
N VAL A 124 -5.01 -22.74 -10.68
CA VAL A 124 -4.68 -22.75 -9.25
C VAL A 124 -3.17 -22.59 -9.20
N MET A 125 -2.68 -21.46 -8.70
CA MET A 125 -1.27 -21.34 -8.37
C MET A 125 -1.03 -22.14 -7.10
N CYS A 126 0.04 -22.94 -7.06
CA CYS A 126 0.35 -23.76 -5.90
C CYS A 126 0.48 -22.84 -4.65
N GLY A 127 -0.38 -23.05 -3.63
CA GLY A 127 -0.58 -22.10 -2.51
C GLY A 127 -1.91 -21.33 -2.49
N ASP A 128 -2.88 -21.65 -3.35
CA ASP A 128 -4.23 -21.07 -3.33
C ASP A 128 -5.14 -21.78 -2.28
N TYR A 129 -5.52 -21.06 -1.22
CA TYR A 129 -6.42 -21.52 -0.16
C TYR A 129 -7.91 -21.40 -0.53
N GLY A 130 -8.20 -21.00 -1.77
CA GLY A 130 -9.54 -20.85 -2.33
C GLY A 130 -10.33 -19.68 -1.76
N PHE A 131 -9.72 -18.85 -0.91
CA PHE A 131 -10.32 -17.59 -0.47
C PHE A 131 -10.04 -16.54 -1.52
N ARG A 132 -11.03 -16.34 -2.38
CA ARG A 132 -11.07 -15.22 -3.31
C ARG A 132 -12.06 -14.26 -2.71
N SER A 133 -11.55 -13.38 -1.84
CA SER A 133 -12.27 -12.17 -1.47
C SER A 133 -12.79 -11.55 -2.78
N GLY A 134 -14.01 -11.04 -2.81
CA GLY A 134 -14.61 -10.44 -4.02
C GLY A 134 -13.86 -9.19 -4.53
N THR A 135 -12.64 -8.98 -4.05
CA THR A 135 -11.54 -8.10 -4.44
C THR A 135 -10.51 -8.83 -5.32
N GLY A 136 -10.88 -9.93 -5.98
CA GLY A 136 -10.11 -10.63 -7.03
C GLY A 136 -9.66 -9.77 -8.24
N ARG A 137 -9.56 -8.45 -8.08
CA ARG A 137 -9.00 -7.45 -8.99
C ARG A 137 -7.81 -6.67 -8.40
N ILE A 138 -7.46 -6.85 -7.11
CA ILE A 138 -6.29 -6.17 -6.51
C ILE A 138 -5.00 -6.99 -6.72
N TYR A 139 -5.13 -8.33 -6.89
CA TYR A 139 -3.99 -9.23 -7.05
C TYR A 139 -3.27 -9.13 -8.40
N GLU A 140 -3.80 -8.38 -9.36
CA GLU A 140 -3.20 -8.23 -10.69
C GLU A 140 -2.91 -6.75 -10.96
N ASP A 141 -1.67 -6.44 -11.35
CA ASP A 141 -1.16 -5.12 -11.76
C ASP A 141 -1.91 -4.49 -12.96
N THR A 142 -3.00 -5.11 -13.42
CA THR A 142 -3.65 -4.82 -14.71
C THR A 142 -4.89 -3.94 -14.65
N ASP A 143 -5.45 -3.65 -13.47
CA ASP A 143 -6.74 -2.97 -13.39
C ASP A 143 -6.63 -1.51 -12.89
N GLY A 144 -5.78 -0.72 -13.55
CA GLY A 144 -5.68 0.74 -13.42
C GLY A 144 -6.91 1.49 -13.97
N THR A 145 -8.11 1.05 -13.61
CA THR A 145 -9.37 1.70 -13.99
C THR A 145 -9.65 2.87 -13.07
N ILE A 146 -10.11 3.99 -13.65
CA ILE A 146 -10.56 5.14 -12.86
C ILE A 146 -11.75 4.67 -12.00
N PRO A 147 -11.74 4.90 -10.69
CA PRO A 147 -12.83 4.46 -9.82
C PRO A 147 -14.14 5.14 -10.23
N ASP A 148 -15.24 4.40 -10.10
CA ASP A 148 -16.57 4.96 -10.25
C ASP A 148 -16.86 6.00 -9.16
N ASN A 149 -17.89 6.82 -9.38
CA ASN A 149 -18.29 7.82 -8.40
C ASN A 149 -18.83 7.18 -7.10
N ILE A 150 -18.83 7.97 -6.02
CA ILE A 150 -19.24 7.52 -4.68
C ILE A 150 -20.63 6.85 -4.64
N TRP A 151 -21.59 7.29 -5.47
CA TRP A 151 -22.93 6.70 -5.48
C TRP A 151 -22.94 5.31 -6.11
N SER A 152 -22.22 5.13 -7.21
CA SER A 152 -22.07 3.83 -7.87
C SER A 152 -21.38 2.85 -6.92
N LEU A 153 -20.22 3.24 -6.38
CA LEU A 153 -19.45 2.39 -5.46
C LEU A 153 -20.24 2.04 -4.19
N ALA A 154 -20.89 3.01 -3.55
CA ALA A 154 -21.70 2.76 -2.37
C ALA A 154 -22.90 1.84 -2.67
N THR A 155 -23.55 2.02 -3.81
CA THR A 155 -24.71 1.20 -4.19
C THR A 155 -24.29 -0.25 -4.50
N GLU A 156 -23.16 -0.44 -5.18
CA GLU A 156 -22.61 -1.76 -5.48
C GLU A 156 -22.13 -2.48 -4.22
N ASN A 157 -21.39 -1.77 -3.37
CA ASN A 157 -20.95 -2.30 -2.09
C ASN A 157 -22.14 -2.68 -1.20
N PHE A 158 -23.15 -1.81 -1.11
CA PHE A 158 -24.37 -2.11 -0.35
C PHE A 158 -25.06 -3.38 -0.87
N LYS A 159 -25.20 -3.55 -2.20
CA LYS A 159 -25.80 -4.76 -2.78
C LYS A 159 -24.97 -6.01 -2.44
N LYS A 160 -23.65 -5.94 -2.56
CA LYS A 160 -22.72 -7.03 -2.24
C LYS A 160 -22.84 -7.44 -0.77
N GLU A 161 -22.71 -6.48 0.14
CA GLU A 161 -22.76 -6.75 1.58
C GLU A 161 -24.17 -7.14 2.04
N TRP A 162 -25.23 -6.61 1.45
CA TRP A 162 -26.60 -7.05 1.73
C TRP A 162 -26.85 -8.51 1.33
N GLN A 163 -26.29 -8.94 0.20
CA GLN A 163 -26.34 -10.34 -0.20
C GLN A 163 -25.50 -11.23 0.72
N ALA A 164 -24.32 -10.77 1.15
CA ALA A 164 -23.48 -11.49 2.10
C ALA A 164 -24.18 -11.63 3.47
N LEU A 165 -24.81 -10.57 3.97
CA LEU A 165 -25.60 -10.57 5.21
C LEU A 165 -26.79 -11.53 5.14
N LYS A 166 -27.48 -11.60 3.99
CA LYS A 166 -28.54 -12.60 3.78
C LYS A 166 -28.01 -14.02 3.65
N GLY A 167 -26.80 -14.16 3.09
CA GLY A 167 -26.13 -15.43 2.84
C GLY A 167 -25.41 -16.00 4.06
N SER A 168 -25.13 -15.21 5.10
CA SER A 168 -24.48 -15.66 6.34
C SER A 168 -25.33 -16.64 7.15
N LEU A 169 -26.56 -16.92 6.71
CA LEU A 169 -27.46 -17.94 7.25
C LEU A 169 -27.46 -19.26 6.44
N ARG A 170 -26.64 -19.37 5.38
CA ARG A 170 -26.65 -20.51 4.46
C ARG A 170 -25.23 -21.05 4.24
N VAL A 171 -24.99 -22.28 4.70
CA VAL A 171 -23.77 -23.05 4.45
C VAL A 171 -23.60 -23.23 2.94
N LYS A 172 -22.40 -22.99 2.41
CA LYS A 172 -22.04 -23.26 1.02
C LYS A 172 -21.20 -24.53 0.95
N ASP A 173 -21.43 -25.31 -0.11
CA ASP A 173 -20.65 -26.51 -0.42
C ASP A 173 -19.30 -26.10 -1.06
N ASP A 174 -18.20 -26.68 -0.57
CA ASP A 174 -16.83 -26.40 -1.03
C ASP A 174 -16.18 -27.59 -1.77
N VAL A 175 -15.12 -27.29 -2.53
CA VAL A 175 -14.34 -28.24 -3.34
C VAL A 175 -13.31 -29.00 -2.47
N PRO A 176 -13.16 -30.34 -2.59
CA PRO A 176 -12.41 -31.17 -1.61
C PRO A 176 -10.95 -30.80 -1.34
N ALA A 177 -10.18 -30.34 -2.34
CA ALA A 177 -8.76 -30.00 -2.17
C ALA A 177 -8.56 -28.66 -1.43
N VAL A 178 -9.48 -27.72 -1.63
CA VAL A 178 -9.52 -26.44 -0.91
C VAL A 178 -9.98 -26.67 0.54
N THR A 179 -10.79 -27.71 0.77
CA THR A 179 -11.24 -28.10 2.11
C THR A 179 -10.09 -28.56 3.02
N GLU A 180 -9.06 -29.24 2.50
CA GLU A 180 -7.96 -29.76 3.34
C GLU A 180 -7.03 -28.65 3.86
N LEU A 181 -6.63 -27.70 3.01
CA LEU A 181 -5.81 -26.56 3.45
C LEU A 181 -6.57 -25.67 4.44
N ARG A 182 -7.88 -25.47 4.22
CA ARG A 182 -8.73 -24.72 5.15
C ARG A 182 -8.85 -25.38 6.52
N GLN A 183 -9.02 -26.69 6.57
CA GLN A 183 -9.03 -27.43 7.83
C GLN A 183 -7.72 -27.27 8.60
N LYS A 184 -6.58 -27.30 7.91
CA LYS A 184 -5.27 -27.04 8.54
C LYS A 184 -5.13 -25.61 9.07
N LEU A 185 -5.79 -24.63 8.46
CA LEU A 185 -5.85 -23.25 8.98
C LEU A 185 -6.76 -23.15 10.22
N ASP A 186 -7.88 -23.88 10.25
CA ASP A 186 -8.80 -23.90 11.40
C ASP A 186 -8.15 -24.49 12.66
N ASP A 187 -7.12 -25.33 12.49
CA ASP A 187 -6.33 -25.91 13.58
C ASP A 187 -5.30 -24.94 14.20
N LEU A 188 -5.11 -23.74 13.62
CA LEU A 188 -4.13 -22.77 14.13
C LEU A 188 -4.64 -22.08 15.40
N THR A 189 -3.75 -21.90 16.37
CA THR A 189 -4.09 -21.36 17.69
C THR A 189 -3.29 -20.12 18.04
N LEU A 190 -3.78 -19.31 18.97
CA LEU A 190 -3.06 -18.14 19.47
C LEU A 190 -3.39 -17.94 20.94
N SER A 191 -2.40 -18.10 21.82
CA SER A 191 -2.54 -17.85 23.24
C SER A 191 -2.43 -16.36 23.56
N ASN A 192 -3.54 -15.73 23.92
CA ASN A 192 -3.55 -14.35 24.42
C ASN A 192 -2.69 -14.21 25.69
N GLU A 193 -2.70 -15.21 26.59
CA GLU A 193 -1.92 -15.16 27.83
C GLU A 193 -0.41 -15.05 27.55
N GLU A 194 0.10 -15.81 26.58
CA GLU A 194 1.52 -15.74 26.20
C GLU A 194 1.85 -14.42 25.48
N CYS A 195 0.94 -13.89 24.67
CA CYS A 195 1.11 -12.56 24.07
C CYS A 195 1.25 -11.48 25.15
N TRP A 196 0.38 -11.49 26.17
CA TRP A 196 0.45 -10.55 27.29
C TRP A 196 1.73 -10.73 28.12
N LYS A 197 2.27 -11.94 28.25
CA LYS A 197 3.56 -12.16 28.92
C LYS A 197 4.71 -11.49 28.16
N LEU A 198 4.75 -11.62 26.83
CA LEU A 198 5.75 -10.96 26.00
C LEU A 198 5.62 -9.43 26.10
N GLU A 199 4.39 -8.92 26.01
CA GLU A 199 4.14 -7.49 26.12
C GLU A 199 4.55 -6.92 27.47
N HIS A 200 4.23 -7.62 28.57
CA HIS A 200 4.64 -7.23 29.92
C HIS A 200 6.16 -7.26 30.09
N ALA A 201 6.84 -8.27 29.55
CA ALA A 201 8.30 -8.33 29.60
C ALA A 201 8.93 -7.13 28.86
N ARG A 202 8.42 -6.77 27.67
CA ARG A 202 8.87 -5.57 26.95
C ARG A 202 8.56 -4.28 27.72
N ASP A 203 7.38 -4.16 28.32
CA ASP A 203 6.99 -2.99 29.11
C ASP A 203 7.88 -2.81 30.34
N GLU A 204 8.34 -3.92 30.95
CA GLU A 204 9.32 -3.90 32.03
C GLU A 204 10.69 -3.38 31.56
N GLU A 205 11.16 -3.83 30.39
CA GLU A 205 12.42 -3.36 29.79
C GLU A 205 12.37 -1.87 29.40
N ARG A 206 11.25 -1.42 28.82
CA ARG A 206 11.02 -0.01 28.44
C ARG A 206 10.85 0.91 29.65
N GLY A 207 10.40 0.36 30.77
CA GLY A 207 10.11 1.09 31.99
C GLY A 207 8.73 1.75 32.00
N LYS A 208 8.19 1.93 33.21
CA LYS A 208 6.80 2.41 33.44
C LYS A 208 6.50 3.78 32.83
N GLU A 209 7.52 4.64 32.71
CA GLU A 209 7.42 6.02 32.21
C GLU A 209 7.49 6.13 30.68
N TYR A 210 7.69 5.02 29.96
CA TYR A 210 7.89 5.03 28.50
C TYR A 210 6.76 5.74 27.75
N ALA A 211 5.50 5.49 28.14
CA ALA A 211 4.31 6.03 27.49
C ALA A 211 3.34 6.63 28.51
N PRO A 212 2.76 7.83 28.26
CA PRO A 212 1.75 8.42 29.13
C PRO A 212 0.51 7.53 29.32
N ALA A 213 -0.09 7.57 30.51
CA ALA A 213 -1.32 6.81 30.80
C ALA A 213 -2.47 7.13 29.84
N LEU A 214 -2.52 8.37 29.31
CA LEU A 214 -3.52 8.81 28.35
C LEU A 214 -3.50 8.01 27.04
N ILE A 215 -2.32 7.55 26.60
CA ILE A 215 -2.19 6.74 25.37
C ILE A 215 -2.27 5.24 25.66
N LYS A 216 -1.77 4.81 26.83
CA LYS A 216 -1.84 3.41 27.27
C LYS A 216 -3.29 2.92 27.47
N GLY A 217 -4.17 3.76 28.02
CA GLY A 217 -5.56 3.39 28.27
C GLY A 217 -6.32 2.96 27.00
N PRO A 218 -6.38 3.80 25.95
CA PRO A 218 -6.98 3.44 24.67
C PRO A 218 -6.29 2.23 24.00
N PHE A 219 -4.97 2.12 24.11
CA PHE A 219 -4.21 0.99 23.59
C PHE A 219 -4.63 -0.34 24.25
N TYR A 220 -4.62 -0.44 25.59
CA TYR A 220 -5.05 -1.66 26.27
C TYR A 220 -6.54 -1.96 26.01
N ALA A 221 -7.39 -0.94 25.90
CA ALA A 221 -8.79 -1.13 25.54
C ALA A 221 -8.94 -1.75 24.14
N LEU A 222 -8.13 -1.34 23.18
CA LEU A 222 -8.06 -1.92 21.84
C LEU A 222 -7.63 -3.39 21.91
N CYS A 223 -6.51 -3.71 22.58
CA CYS A 223 -5.99 -5.07 22.69
C CYS A 223 -6.99 -6.02 23.37
N LEU A 224 -7.61 -5.59 24.48
CA LEU A 224 -8.63 -6.38 25.19
C LEU A 224 -9.89 -6.61 24.35
N MET A 225 -10.31 -5.60 23.58
CA MET A 225 -11.44 -5.72 22.68
C MET A 225 -11.13 -6.74 21.57
N THR A 226 -9.95 -6.69 20.95
CA THR A 226 -9.57 -7.63 19.90
C THR A 226 -9.40 -9.06 20.43
N ASP A 227 -8.82 -9.23 21.62
CA ASP A 227 -8.69 -10.53 22.29
C ASP A 227 -10.06 -11.19 22.48
N TYR A 228 -11.05 -10.39 22.93
CA TYR A 228 -12.40 -10.87 23.16
C TYR A 228 -13.15 -11.21 21.86
N LEU A 229 -13.07 -10.33 20.85
CA LEU A 229 -13.82 -10.51 19.60
C LEU A 229 -13.32 -11.67 18.75
N PHE A 230 -12.02 -11.99 18.82
CA PHE A 230 -11.37 -12.97 17.96
C PHE A 230 -10.78 -14.17 18.72
N THR A 231 -11.32 -14.49 19.89
CA THR A 231 -10.92 -15.70 20.63
C THR A 231 -11.04 -16.95 19.75
N GLY A 232 -9.93 -17.67 19.57
CA GLY A 232 -9.86 -18.88 18.74
C GLY A 232 -9.96 -18.64 17.23
N ARG A 233 -9.79 -17.39 16.77
CA ARG A 233 -9.93 -16.97 15.36
C ARG A 233 -8.72 -16.14 14.91
N PRO A 234 -7.50 -16.72 14.93
CA PRO A 234 -6.26 -15.94 14.77
C PRO A 234 -6.15 -15.27 13.40
N ILE A 235 -6.50 -15.94 12.30
CA ILE A 235 -6.42 -15.37 10.96
C ILE A 235 -7.37 -14.17 10.80
N GLN A 236 -8.57 -14.25 11.37
CA GLN A 236 -9.52 -13.13 11.34
C GLN A 236 -9.09 -11.98 12.25
N ARG A 237 -8.42 -12.27 13.38
CA ARG A 237 -7.78 -11.26 14.23
C ARG A 237 -6.74 -10.49 13.43
N PHE A 238 -5.81 -11.19 12.78
CA PHE A 238 -4.76 -10.55 11.98
C PHE A 238 -5.38 -9.71 10.87
N TRP A 239 -6.28 -10.28 10.06
CA TRP A 239 -6.99 -9.53 9.03
C TRP A 239 -7.65 -8.24 9.54
N PHE A 240 -8.34 -8.30 10.68
CA PHE A 240 -8.95 -7.14 11.30
C PHE A 240 -7.92 -6.09 11.71
N LEU A 241 -6.79 -6.52 12.29
CA LEU A 241 -5.72 -5.63 12.71
C LEU A 241 -5.04 -4.98 11.50
N GLU A 242 -4.69 -5.74 10.46
CA GLU A 242 -4.08 -5.23 9.22
C GLU A 242 -4.97 -4.21 8.49
N GLU A 243 -6.28 -4.42 8.50
CA GLU A 243 -7.23 -3.47 7.89
C GLU A 243 -7.13 -2.09 8.57
N VAL A 244 -6.90 -2.08 9.88
CA VAL A 244 -6.83 -0.89 10.74
C VAL A 244 -5.39 -0.35 10.86
N ALA A 245 -4.37 -1.20 10.78
CA ALA A 245 -2.95 -0.89 10.95
C ALA A 245 -2.40 0.03 9.84
N ARG A 246 -3.02 0.07 8.67
CA ARG A 246 -2.71 1.06 7.61
C ARG A 246 -3.04 2.51 7.98
N MET A 247 -3.97 2.73 8.91
CA MET A 247 -4.55 4.06 9.16
C MET A 247 -3.59 5.11 9.74
N PRO A 248 -2.67 4.78 10.69
CA PRO A 248 -1.64 5.70 11.18
C PRO A 248 -0.84 6.34 10.04
N TYR A 249 -0.26 5.52 9.16
CA TYR A 249 0.58 5.99 8.06
C TYR A 249 -0.17 6.93 7.12
N MET A 250 -1.37 6.52 6.67
CA MET A 250 -2.22 7.33 5.79
C MET A 250 -2.64 8.66 6.47
N SER A 251 -2.96 8.61 7.75
CA SER A 251 -3.31 9.80 8.54
C SER A 251 -2.13 10.77 8.65
N TYR A 252 -0.92 10.25 8.93
CA TYR A 252 0.28 11.07 9.11
C TYR A 252 0.72 11.71 7.80
N ILE A 253 0.69 10.95 6.69
CA ILE A 253 0.91 11.49 5.34
C ILE A 253 -0.07 12.62 5.04
N SER A 254 -1.37 12.40 5.30
CA SER A 254 -2.42 13.38 5.06
C SER A 254 -2.21 14.66 5.86
N MET A 255 -1.87 14.53 7.14
CA MET A 255 -1.61 15.67 8.03
C MET A 255 -0.34 16.43 7.64
N MET A 256 0.74 15.72 7.32
CA MET A 256 1.96 16.37 6.82
C MET A 256 1.72 17.11 5.51
N HIS A 257 0.96 16.50 4.59
CA HIS A 257 0.59 17.15 3.34
C HIS A 257 -0.29 18.40 3.56
N LEU A 258 -1.23 18.33 4.50
CA LEU A 258 -2.05 19.48 4.90
C LEU A 258 -1.16 20.61 5.46
N TYR A 259 -0.21 20.29 6.34
CA TYR A 259 0.72 21.28 6.89
C TYR A 259 1.60 21.91 5.81
N GLU A 260 2.02 21.15 4.80
CA GLU A 260 2.72 21.68 3.63
C GLU A 260 1.87 22.64 2.81
N SER A 261 0.62 22.26 2.56
CA SER A 261 -0.33 23.08 1.80
C SER A 261 -0.66 24.40 2.50
N LEU A 262 -0.72 24.38 3.84
CA LEU A 262 -0.92 25.57 4.67
C LEU A 262 0.37 26.38 4.87
N GLY A 263 1.52 25.86 4.43
CA GLY A 263 2.83 26.50 4.58
C GLY A 263 3.40 26.43 5.99
N TRP A 264 2.88 25.55 6.86
CA TRP A 264 3.32 25.39 8.25
C TRP A 264 4.56 24.52 8.39
N PHE A 265 4.75 23.55 7.49
CA PHE A 265 5.85 22.59 7.49
C PHE A 265 6.26 22.27 6.06
N ARG A 266 7.54 21.97 5.77
CA ARG A 266 8.01 21.68 4.39
C ARG A 266 9.00 20.52 4.26
N ALA A 267 9.52 20.01 5.38
CA ALA A 267 10.54 18.96 5.37
C ALA A 267 9.92 17.57 5.57
N SER A 268 8.78 17.30 4.91
CA SER A 268 8.04 16.06 5.14
C SER A 268 8.26 14.98 4.08
N MET A 269 8.81 15.30 2.90
CA MET A 269 8.85 14.34 1.79
C MET A 269 9.56 13.01 2.11
N PRO A 270 10.76 12.98 2.73
CA PRO A 270 11.43 11.72 3.03
C PRO A 270 10.61 10.86 4.00
N VAL A 271 10.02 11.48 5.03
CA VAL A 271 9.18 10.81 6.02
C VAL A 271 7.88 10.30 5.40
N ARG A 272 7.23 11.10 4.54
CA ARG A 272 6.04 10.70 3.79
C ARG A 272 6.31 9.53 2.85
N LYS A 273 7.50 9.48 2.23
CA LYS A 273 7.89 8.34 1.39
C LYS A 273 7.97 7.05 2.21
N VAL A 274 8.58 7.12 3.41
CA VAL A 274 8.66 5.96 4.30
C VAL A 274 7.27 5.52 4.76
N HIS A 275 6.45 6.44 5.28
CA HIS A 275 5.08 6.09 5.68
C HIS A 275 4.24 5.54 4.54
N PHE A 276 4.47 5.99 3.29
CA PHE A 276 3.77 5.39 2.14
C PHE A 276 4.23 3.96 1.89
N ALA A 277 5.53 3.68 2.09
CA ALA A 277 6.06 2.33 1.97
C ALA A 277 5.57 1.41 3.10
N GLU A 278 5.39 1.93 4.31
CA GLU A 278 4.78 1.20 5.44
C GLU A 278 3.29 0.92 5.15
N GLU A 279 2.50 1.91 4.72
CA GLU A 279 1.10 1.69 4.31
C GLU A 279 0.98 0.65 3.18
N TRP A 280 1.90 0.70 2.23
CA TRP A 280 2.00 -0.27 1.15
C TRP A 280 2.31 -1.68 1.68
N ASN A 281 3.20 -1.80 2.66
CA ASN A 281 3.55 -3.09 3.29
C ASN A 281 2.35 -3.70 4.03
N GLU A 282 1.69 -2.91 4.86
CA GLU A 282 0.50 -3.28 5.64
C GLU A 282 -0.68 -3.69 4.73
N MET A 283 -0.82 -3.05 3.56
CA MET A 283 -1.76 -3.51 2.53
C MET A 283 -1.44 -4.93 2.04
N HIS A 284 -0.16 -5.29 1.90
CA HIS A 284 0.22 -6.65 1.52
C HIS A 284 -0.03 -7.65 2.65
N HIS A 285 0.19 -7.27 3.91
CA HIS A 285 -0.19 -8.10 5.06
C HIS A 285 -1.70 -8.37 5.07
N LEU A 286 -2.52 -7.33 4.86
CA LEU A 286 -3.97 -7.47 4.72
C LEU A 286 -4.34 -8.45 3.59
N MET A 287 -3.76 -8.28 2.40
CA MET A 287 -4.04 -9.15 1.25
C MET A 287 -3.62 -10.60 1.49
N ILE A 288 -2.53 -10.82 2.23
CA ILE A 288 -2.12 -12.15 2.70
C ILE A 288 -3.23 -12.72 3.59
N MET A 289 -3.72 -11.99 4.59
CA MET A 289 -4.77 -12.47 5.47
C MET A 289 -6.11 -12.69 4.74
N GLU A 290 -6.44 -11.89 3.73
CA GLU A 290 -7.58 -12.14 2.83
C GLU A 290 -7.44 -13.46 2.09
N SER A 291 -6.24 -13.75 1.56
CA SER A 291 -5.96 -15.01 0.87
C SER A 291 -6.05 -16.24 1.79
N LEU A 292 -5.93 -16.03 3.10
CA LEU A 292 -6.10 -17.06 4.14
C LEU A 292 -7.52 -17.11 4.71
N GLY A 293 -8.45 -16.27 4.22
CA GLY A 293 -9.86 -16.29 4.62
C GLY A 293 -10.20 -15.44 5.84
N GLY A 294 -9.37 -14.44 6.15
CA GLY A 294 -9.62 -13.49 7.23
C GLY A 294 -10.90 -12.66 7.06
N ASP A 295 -11.28 -12.38 5.81
CA ASP A 295 -12.39 -11.48 5.47
C ASP A 295 -13.76 -12.17 5.32
N GLN A 296 -13.87 -13.47 5.60
CA GLN A 296 -15.06 -14.24 5.20
C GLN A 296 -16.33 -13.86 5.98
N SER A 297 -16.20 -13.50 7.25
CA SER A 297 -17.30 -13.07 8.11
C SER A 297 -17.78 -11.67 7.73
N TRP A 298 -19.09 -11.53 7.44
CA TRP A 298 -19.68 -10.22 7.20
C TRP A 298 -19.53 -9.28 8.42
N GLY A 299 -19.68 -9.82 9.63
CA GLY A 299 -19.60 -9.03 10.86
C GLY A 299 -18.20 -8.44 11.05
N ASP A 300 -17.17 -9.24 10.75
CA ASP A 300 -15.78 -8.82 10.84
C ASP A 300 -15.48 -7.74 9.80
N ARG A 301 -15.93 -7.93 8.54
CA ARG A 301 -15.80 -6.91 7.48
C ARG A 301 -16.47 -5.60 7.85
N PHE A 302 -17.72 -5.68 8.32
CA PHE A 302 -18.47 -4.52 8.74
C PHE A 302 -17.71 -3.78 9.85
N LEU A 303 -17.27 -4.48 10.89
CA LEU A 303 -16.58 -3.84 12.00
C LEU A 303 -15.25 -3.22 11.58
N ALA A 304 -14.41 -3.96 10.83
CA ALA A 304 -13.07 -3.51 10.45
C ALA A 304 -13.12 -2.26 9.55
N GLN A 305 -13.96 -2.27 8.52
CA GLN A 305 -14.09 -1.15 7.59
C GLN A 305 -14.58 0.14 8.28
N HIS A 306 -15.53 0.02 9.21
CA HIS A 306 -16.02 1.18 9.96
C HIS A 306 -15.01 1.63 11.02
N ALA A 307 -14.30 0.69 11.66
CA ALA A 307 -13.22 0.99 12.59
C ALA A 307 -12.09 1.73 11.89
N ALA A 308 -11.67 1.31 10.69
CA ALA A 308 -10.63 1.97 9.90
C ALA A 308 -11.00 3.43 9.58
N VAL A 309 -12.22 3.68 9.08
CA VAL A 309 -12.70 5.04 8.78
C VAL A 309 -12.73 5.90 10.05
N PHE A 310 -13.25 5.37 11.16
CA PHE A 310 -13.30 6.11 12.42
C PHE A 310 -11.89 6.40 12.95
N TYR A 311 -11.01 5.41 12.91
CA TYR A 311 -9.66 5.49 13.43
C TYR A 311 -8.80 6.47 12.63
N PHE A 312 -8.94 6.52 11.30
CA PHE A 312 -8.30 7.52 10.45
C PHE A 312 -8.57 8.96 10.92
N TRP A 313 -9.85 9.31 11.14
CA TRP A 313 -10.20 10.66 11.58
C TRP A 313 -9.71 10.95 13.00
N LEU A 314 -9.78 9.96 13.89
CA LEU A 314 -9.26 10.06 15.25
C LEU A 314 -7.75 10.33 15.24
N LEU A 315 -6.99 9.61 14.42
CA LEU A 315 -5.55 9.77 14.25
C LEU A 315 -5.19 11.12 13.64
N CYS A 316 -5.96 11.63 12.67
CA CYS A 316 -5.76 12.98 12.14
C CYS A 316 -5.88 14.03 13.24
N VAL A 317 -6.91 13.95 14.08
CA VAL A 317 -7.08 14.87 15.23
C VAL A 317 -5.97 14.67 16.25
N PHE A 318 -5.59 13.43 16.54
CA PHE A 318 -4.56 13.14 17.52
C PHE A 318 -3.18 13.66 17.07
N PHE A 319 -2.82 13.43 15.82
CA PHE A 319 -1.61 13.98 15.21
C PHE A 319 -1.65 15.51 15.12
N ALA A 320 -2.82 16.11 14.90
CA ALA A 320 -2.99 17.57 14.97
C ALA A 320 -2.64 18.14 16.35
N VAL A 321 -3.01 17.44 17.42
CA VAL A 321 -2.74 17.86 18.80
C VAL A 321 -1.29 17.56 19.20
N SER A 322 -0.79 16.36 18.89
CA SER A 322 0.55 15.93 19.27
C SER A 322 1.10 14.83 18.35
N PRO A 323 1.89 15.19 17.31
CA PRO A 323 2.56 14.21 16.45
C PRO A 323 3.43 13.23 17.23
N LYS A 324 4.17 13.72 18.24
CA LYS A 324 5.04 12.89 19.08
C LYS A 324 4.26 11.79 19.82
N ASN A 325 3.11 12.12 20.39
CA ASN A 325 2.29 11.12 21.08
C ASN A 325 1.55 10.21 20.10
N ALA A 326 1.21 10.69 18.89
CA ALA A 326 0.68 9.85 17.83
C ALA A 326 1.70 8.76 17.43
N TYR A 327 2.94 9.15 17.13
CA TYR A 327 4.03 8.21 16.88
C TYR A 327 4.30 7.27 18.06
N LYS A 328 4.23 7.77 19.29
CA LYS A 328 4.38 6.92 20.49
C LYS A 328 3.28 5.88 20.59
N PHE A 329 2.04 6.23 20.22
CA PHE A 329 0.92 5.31 20.21
C PHE A 329 1.14 4.21 19.16
N SER A 330 1.58 4.56 17.95
CA SER A 330 1.94 3.56 16.92
C SER A 330 3.01 2.59 17.41
N VAL A 331 4.06 3.05 18.09
CA VAL A 331 5.07 2.13 18.68
C VAL A 331 4.47 1.12 19.67
N LEU A 332 3.41 1.48 20.40
CA LEU A 332 2.73 0.50 21.26
C LEU A 332 1.98 -0.54 20.42
N VAL A 333 1.33 -0.10 19.35
CA VAL A 333 0.60 -0.97 18.41
C VAL A 333 1.56 -1.92 17.69
N GLU A 334 2.65 -1.39 17.10
CA GLU A 334 3.66 -2.23 16.41
C GLU A 334 4.29 -3.23 17.38
N GLY A 335 4.62 -2.79 18.59
CA GLY A 335 5.08 -3.71 19.63
C GLY A 335 4.10 -4.86 19.87
N HIS A 336 2.81 -4.55 20.05
CA HIS A 336 1.80 -5.58 20.23
C HIS A 336 1.72 -6.53 19.02
N ALA A 337 1.82 -6.00 17.80
CA ALA A 337 1.85 -6.80 16.56
C ALA A 337 3.06 -7.75 16.54
N ILE A 338 4.26 -7.24 16.85
CA ILE A 338 5.50 -8.03 16.92
C ILE A 338 5.34 -9.22 17.88
N ASP A 339 4.85 -8.98 19.10
CA ASP A 339 4.69 -10.04 20.10
C ASP A 339 3.63 -11.06 19.65
N THR A 340 2.54 -10.58 19.08
CA THR A 340 1.42 -11.44 18.64
C THR A 340 1.86 -12.35 17.49
N TYR A 341 2.56 -11.81 16.49
CA TYR A 341 3.09 -12.60 15.38
C TYR A 341 4.19 -13.57 15.80
N ASP A 342 5.09 -13.14 16.70
CA ASP A 342 6.15 -13.98 17.23
C ASP A 342 5.59 -15.16 18.04
N GLN A 343 4.62 -14.90 18.92
CA GLN A 343 3.91 -15.95 19.65
C GLN A 343 3.16 -16.89 18.71
N PHE A 344 2.39 -16.35 17.75
CA PHE A 344 1.65 -17.15 16.78
C PHE A 344 2.56 -18.08 15.96
N SER A 345 3.69 -17.55 15.49
CA SER A 345 4.67 -18.31 14.71
C SER A 345 5.29 -19.43 15.53
N ARG A 346 5.63 -19.19 16.80
CA ARG A 346 6.20 -20.20 17.70
C ARG A 346 5.20 -21.30 18.03
N GLU A 347 3.98 -20.91 18.39
CA GLU A 347 2.92 -21.82 18.80
C GLU A 347 2.50 -22.78 17.68
N ASN A 348 2.54 -22.32 16.43
CA ASN A 348 2.08 -23.09 15.27
C ASN A 348 3.20 -23.54 14.34
N LYS A 349 4.47 -23.48 14.76
CA LYS A 349 5.64 -23.68 13.89
C LYS A 349 5.51 -24.89 12.96
N GLU A 350 5.29 -26.09 13.52
CA GLU A 350 5.21 -27.33 12.74
C GLU A 350 4.06 -27.31 11.71
N LYS A 351 2.91 -26.73 12.08
CA LYS A 351 1.74 -26.61 11.19
C LYS A 351 2.01 -25.63 10.05
N LEU A 352 2.63 -24.49 10.37
CA LEU A 352 2.94 -23.43 9.41
C LEU A 352 4.07 -23.84 8.44
N GLU A 353 5.07 -24.60 8.90
CA GLU A 353 6.13 -25.15 8.05
C GLU A 353 5.58 -26.19 7.05
N ALA A 354 4.49 -26.88 7.40
CA ALA A 354 3.83 -27.84 6.52
C ALA A 354 2.89 -27.20 5.47
N LEU A 355 2.67 -25.89 5.55
CA LEU A 355 1.75 -25.16 4.67
C LEU A 355 2.53 -24.32 3.65
N PRO A 356 2.11 -24.32 2.37
CA PRO A 356 2.75 -23.50 1.34
C PRO A 356 2.44 -22.01 1.57
N PRO A 357 3.32 -21.09 1.16
CA PRO A 357 3.04 -19.67 1.22
C PRO A 357 1.97 -19.29 0.19
N PRO A 358 1.07 -18.34 0.48
CA PRO A 358 0.11 -17.85 -0.50
C PRO A 358 0.83 -17.04 -1.58
N HIS A 359 0.30 -17.09 -2.81
CA HIS A 359 0.92 -16.43 -3.96
C HIS A 359 1.20 -14.94 -3.73
N VAL A 360 0.29 -14.20 -3.10
CA VAL A 360 0.48 -12.78 -2.81
C VAL A 360 1.70 -12.49 -1.94
N ALA A 361 2.02 -13.38 -0.98
CA ALA A 361 3.23 -13.25 -0.16
C ALA A 361 4.49 -13.53 -0.99
N VAL A 362 4.44 -14.54 -1.87
CA VAL A 362 5.55 -14.86 -2.77
C VAL A 362 5.82 -13.71 -3.73
N SER A 363 4.79 -13.16 -4.37
CA SER A 363 4.92 -12.02 -5.28
C SER A 363 5.48 -10.78 -4.58
N TYR A 364 5.07 -10.54 -3.33
CA TYR A 364 5.53 -9.39 -2.56
C TYR A 364 6.99 -9.53 -2.11
N TYR A 365 7.33 -10.62 -1.42
CA TYR A 365 8.64 -10.79 -0.79
C TYR A 365 9.73 -11.28 -1.75
N LEU A 366 9.37 -12.07 -2.76
CA LEU A 366 10.29 -12.59 -3.78
C LEU A 366 10.16 -11.88 -5.12
N GLY A 367 9.36 -10.82 -5.17
CA GLY A 367 9.18 -9.97 -6.34
C GLY A 367 10.49 -9.35 -6.83
N LYS A 368 10.50 -8.97 -8.12
CA LYS A 368 11.62 -8.26 -8.72
C LYS A 368 11.74 -6.84 -8.17
N ASP A 369 10.61 -6.17 -7.97
CA ASP A 369 10.55 -4.82 -7.41
C ASP A 369 10.46 -4.86 -5.87
N VAL A 370 11.59 -4.55 -5.23
CA VAL A 370 11.71 -4.44 -3.77
C VAL A 370 11.83 -2.98 -3.32
N TYR A 371 11.49 -2.02 -4.19
CA TYR A 371 11.67 -0.59 -3.91
C TYR A 371 10.93 -0.17 -2.63
N MET A 372 9.66 -0.53 -2.48
CA MET A 372 8.88 -0.17 -1.29
C MET A 372 9.33 -0.96 -0.07
N LEU A 373 9.67 -2.25 -0.22
CA LEU A 373 10.20 -3.07 0.87
C LEU A 373 11.50 -2.48 1.47
N ASN A 374 12.40 -2.03 0.60
CA ASN A 374 13.64 -1.38 1.02
C ASN A 374 13.43 0.05 1.52
N ALA A 375 12.35 0.73 1.16
CA ALA A 375 12.15 2.13 1.51
C ALA A 375 11.94 2.33 3.02
N PHE A 376 11.25 1.41 3.69
CA PHE A 376 11.03 1.47 5.15
C PHE A 376 12.05 0.64 5.97
N THR A 377 12.84 -0.23 5.33
CA THR A 377 13.91 -0.98 6.02
C THR A 377 14.99 -0.04 6.55
N THR A 378 15.33 -0.14 7.82
CA THR A 378 16.29 0.75 8.51
C THR A 378 17.76 0.41 8.22
N ASP A 379 18.09 -0.85 7.91
CA ASP A 379 19.43 -1.22 7.45
C ASP A 379 19.67 -0.71 6.01
N ALA A 380 20.79 -0.01 5.83
CA ALA A 380 21.18 0.59 4.57
C ALA A 380 22.06 -0.33 3.71
N ASN A 381 22.59 -1.42 4.27
CA ASN A 381 23.71 -2.14 3.67
C ASN A 381 23.29 -3.36 2.84
N VAL A 382 22.03 -3.78 2.90
CA VAL A 382 21.57 -5.01 2.23
C VAL A 382 20.18 -4.79 1.66
N GLU A 383 20.00 -5.12 0.37
CA GLU A 383 18.69 -5.27 -0.25
C GLU A 383 17.93 -6.40 0.47
N ARG A 384 16.83 -6.09 1.16
CA ARG A 384 16.12 -7.07 1.98
C ARG A 384 15.36 -8.05 1.08
N ARG A 385 15.85 -9.29 1.01
CA ARG A 385 15.23 -10.40 0.26
C ARG A 385 15.00 -11.59 1.20
N PRO A 386 13.90 -11.59 1.96
CA PRO A 386 13.64 -12.65 2.92
C PRO A 386 13.28 -13.96 2.20
N LYS A 387 13.46 -15.09 2.90
CA LYS A 387 12.94 -16.39 2.42
C LYS A 387 11.41 -16.38 2.53
N CYS A 388 10.73 -17.03 1.59
CA CYS A 388 9.27 -17.14 1.57
C CYS A 388 8.88 -18.49 0.98
N ALA A 389 9.29 -19.59 1.62
CA ALA A 389 9.10 -20.95 1.12
C ALA A 389 7.95 -21.70 1.81
N THR A 390 7.56 -21.23 3.00
CA THR A 390 6.49 -21.81 3.82
C THR A 390 5.60 -20.71 4.40
N LEU A 391 4.42 -21.06 4.88
CA LEU A 391 3.57 -20.11 5.60
C LEU A 391 4.23 -19.62 6.90
N TYR A 392 5.10 -20.44 7.52
CA TYR A 392 5.93 -20.01 8.65
C TYR A 392 6.84 -18.84 8.27
N ASP A 393 7.52 -18.93 7.13
CA ASP A 393 8.38 -17.84 6.64
C ASP A 393 7.57 -16.56 6.42
N VAL A 394 6.34 -16.67 5.92
CA VAL A 394 5.44 -15.52 5.69
C VAL A 394 5.15 -14.79 6.99
N PHE A 395 4.68 -15.50 8.03
CA PHE A 395 4.40 -14.88 9.33
C PHE A 395 5.65 -14.33 10.02
N ARG A 396 6.81 -14.96 9.81
CA ARG A 396 8.10 -14.41 10.26
C ARG A 396 8.48 -13.12 9.54
N ASN A 397 8.26 -13.05 8.23
CA ASN A 397 8.54 -11.86 7.45
C ASN A 397 7.64 -10.69 7.87
N ILE A 398 6.35 -10.95 8.05
CA ILE A 398 5.39 -9.96 8.58
C ILE A 398 5.87 -9.44 9.93
N ARG A 399 6.17 -10.34 10.88
CA ARG A 399 6.73 -9.97 12.19
C ARG A 399 7.96 -9.08 12.09
N ASP A 400 8.86 -9.39 11.16
CA ASP A 400 10.09 -8.62 10.96
C ASP A 400 9.82 -7.28 10.26
N ASP A 401 8.78 -7.16 9.43
CA ASP A 401 8.29 -5.88 8.89
C ASP A 401 7.81 -4.98 10.04
N GLU A 402 7.04 -5.51 10.99
CA GLU A 402 6.55 -4.73 12.15
C GLU A 402 7.68 -4.20 13.02
N VAL A 403 8.82 -4.90 13.09
CA VAL A 403 10.02 -4.39 13.76
C VAL A 403 10.56 -3.15 13.05
N GLU A 404 10.59 -3.16 11.71
CA GLU A 404 11.02 -1.98 10.94
C GLU A 404 10.05 -0.81 11.08
N HIS A 405 8.74 -1.08 11.16
CA HIS A 405 7.71 -0.08 11.46
C HIS A 405 7.93 0.53 12.85
N GLU A 406 8.15 -0.31 13.87
CA GLU A 406 8.43 0.15 15.23
C GLU A 406 9.66 1.06 15.30
N LEU A 407 10.78 0.64 14.69
CA LEU A 407 12.02 1.42 14.63
C LEU A 407 11.82 2.77 13.92
N THR A 408 11.08 2.76 12.81
CA THR A 408 10.74 3.97 12.07
C THR A 408 9.90 4.92 12.91
N MET A 409 8.86 4.42 13.58
CA MET A 409 7.98 5.19 14.46
C MET A 409 8.73 5.75 15.68
N GLU A 410 9.68 5.00 16.26
CA GLU A 410 10.56 5.50 17.31
C GLU A 410 11.42 6.67 16.83
N SER A 411 12.04 6.56 15.66
CA SER A 411 12.88 7.60 15.08
C SER A 411 12.10 8.89 14.74
N CYS A 412 10.81 8.77 14.44
CA CYS A 412 9.92 9.90 14.17
C CYS A 412 9.60 10.72 15.43
N GLN A 413 9.63 10.13 16.63
CA GLN A 413 9.33 10.83 17.89
C GLN A 413 10.35 11.94 18.23
N VAL A 414 11.57 11.81 17.70
CA VAL A 414 12.71 12.69 17.97
C VAL A 414 13.21 13.43 16.72
N ASN A 415 12.49 13.35 15.60
CA ASN A 415 12.89 13.92 14.30
C ASN A 415 14.25 13.41 13.80
N GLU A 416 14.64 12.19 14.15
CA GLU A 416 15.92 11.60 13.71
C GLU A 416 15.78 10.87 12.37
N LEU A 417 14.56 10.46 11.98
CA LEU A 417 14.31 9.76 10.71
C LEU A 417 14.93 10.47 9.48
N PRO A 418 14.78 11.81 9.28
CA PRO A 418 15.40 12.48 8.14
C PRO A 418 16.93 12.36 8.11
N LYS A 419 17.58 12.32 9.29
CA LYS A 419 19.04 12.15 9.37
C LYS A 419 19.45 10.72 9.04
N MET A 420 18.67 9.73 9.52
CA MET A 420 18.89 8.32 9.20
C MET A 420 18.73 8.04 7.70
N LEU A 421 17.68 8.58 7.08
CA LEU A 421 17.43 8.45 5.64
C LEU A 421 18.56 9.09 4.82
N LYS A 422 19.02 10.29 5.20
CA LYS A 422 20.16 10.91 4.52
C LYS A 422 21.43 10.06 4.63
N ALA A 423 21.73 9.55 5.82
CA ALA A 423 22.89 8.68 6.01
C ALA A 423 22.78 7.35 5.25
N LYS A 424 21.56 6.85 5.02
CA LYS A 424 21.29 5.69 4.16
C LYS A 424 21.54 6.02 2.69
N ASP A 425 21.03 7.14 2.19
CA ASP A 425 21.24 7.58 0.80
C ASP A 425 22.73 7.84 0.52
N ASP A 426 23.44 8.50 1.43
CA ASP A 426 24.88 8.77 1.30
C ASP A 426 25.67 7.45 1.18
N ARG A 427 25.37 6.45 2.02
CA ARG A 427 26.01 5.12 1.96
C ARG A 427 25.70 4.34 0.68
N LEU A 428 24.45 4.42 0.20
CA LEU A 428 24.06 3.78 -1.06
C LEU A 428 24.86 4.37 -2.22
N MET A 429 25.02 5.68 -2.27
CA MET A 429 25.82 6.36 -3.28
C MET A 429 27.29 5.98 -3.23
N ASP A 430 27.86 5.86 -2.03
CA ASP A 430 29.23 5.38 -1.85
C ASP A 430 29.39 3.96 -2.42
N SER A 431 28.45 3.04 -2.12
CA SER A 431 28.50 1.66 -2.62
C SER A 431 28.34 1.52 -4.14
N LEU A 432 27.65 2.46 -4.79
CA LEU A 432 27.52 2.51 -6.25
C LEU A 432 28.74 3.14 -6.94
N SER A 433 29.60 3.82 -6.17
CA SER A 433 30.82 4.48 -6.67
C SER A 433 32.07 3.60 -6.59
N GLU A 434 32.02 2.53 -5.79
CA GLU A 434 33.00 1.44 -5.73
C GLU A 434 32.71 0.36 -6.79
#